data_AF-A0A5S4H8N8-F1
#
_entry.id   AF-A0A5S4H8N8-F1
#
_cell.length_a   1.000
_cell.length_b   1.000
_cell.length_c   1.000
_cell.angle_alpha   90.00
_cell.angle_beta   90.00
_cell.angle_gamma   90.00
#
_symmetry.space_group_name_H-M   'P 1'
#
loop_
_entity.id
_entity.type
_entity.pdbx_description
1 polymer ?
#
loop_
_entity_poly.entity_id
_entity_poly.type
_entity_poly.pdbx_seq_one_letter_code
_entity_poly.pdbx_strand_id
1 'polypeptide(L)'
;MDVCDRRRRDGAESGSGHMQVKLEAELGRIPILDVSPVVGCGRWPAKAVVGETVEVSATVFREGHERLGAAVVLRTPDGEELPGERMAEVGAGLDRWSALVTPTELGSWSFRVEAWGDPIAHWWHDAQIKVPRGQDVELMLTEGAALFTR
;
A
#
# COMPACT_ATOMS: atom_id res chain seq x y z
N MET A 1 18.81 -9.01 14.00
CA MET A 1 17.45 -9.00 13.42
C MET A 1 17.64 -8.61 11.97
N ASP A 2 17.59 -9.61 11.08
CA ASP A 2 18.08 -9.56 9.69
C ASP A 2 17.25 -8.60 8.82
N VAL A 3 17.71 -7.34 8.78
CA VAL A 3 17.49 -6.44 7.65
C VAL A 3 18.37 -6.96 6.52
N CYS A 4 17.81 -7.22 5.36
CA CYS A 4 18.54 -7.66 4.16
C CYS A 4 19.53 -6.59 3.66
N ASP A 5 20.60 -6.37 4.40
CA ASP A 5 21.80 -5.65 3.97
C ASP A 5 23.03 -6.48 4.33
N ARG A 6 23.62 -7.13 3.32
CA ARG A 6 25.01 -7.57 3.37
C ARG A 6 25.78 -6.82 2.30
N ARG A 7 26.44 -5.75 2.74
CA ARG A 7 27.58 -5.13 2.05
C ARG A 7 28.55 -6.22 1.57
N ARG A 8 28.81 -6.23 0.26
CA ARG A 8 29.85 -7.04 -0.37
C ARG A 8 31.23 -6.58 0.12
N ARG A 9 32.10 -7.53 0.48
CA ARG A 9 33.56 -7.36 0.45
C ARG A 9 34.11 -8.21 -0.68
N ASP A 10 35.11 -7.67 -1.34
CA ASP A 10 35.75 -8.14 -2.57
C ASP A 10 36.38 -9.54 -2.46
N GLY A 11 36.29 -10.28 -3.56
CA GLY A 11 36.97 -11.57 -3.79
C GLY A 11 36.57 -12.15 -5.15
N ALA A 12 37.55 -12.52 -5.96
CA ALA A 12 37.47 -12.62 -7.42
C ALA A 12 36.94 -13.97 -7.98
N GLU A 13 36.51 -13.86 -9.25
CA GLU A 13 36.52 -14.85 -10.35
C GLU A 13 35.39 -15.90 -10.57
N SER A 14 34.85 -15.76 -11.80
CA SER A 14 34.46 -16.79 -12.78
C SER A 14 32.98 -17.24 -12.91
N GLY A 15 32.34 -16.75 -13.99
CA GLY A 15 31.51 -17.54 -14.91
C GLY A 15 30.07 -17.92 -14.50
N SER A 16 29.09 -17.09 -14.86
CA SER A 16 27.77 -17.47 -15.42
C SER A 16 26.88 -16.22 -15.53
N GLY A 17 26.16 -16.08 -16.65
CA GLY A 17 25.40 -14.90 -17.04
C GLY A 17 24.54 -14.31 -15.93
N HIS A 18 24.97 -13.18 -15.38
CA HIS A 18 24.18 -12.38 -14.45
C HIS A 18 23.09 -11.65 -15.23
N MET A 19 21.85 -12.13 -15.16
CA MET A 19 20.70 -11.26 -15.33
C MET A 19 20.72 -10.29 -14.14
N GLN A 20 21.37 -9.13 -14.34
CA GLN A 20 21.39 -8.04 -13.39
C GLN A 20 19.95 -7.51 -13.28
N VAL A 21 19.26 -7.90 -12.21
CA VAL A 21 18.01 -7.24 -11.83
C VAL A 21 18.39 -5.84 -11.40
N LYS A 22 18.09 -4.85 -12.24
CA LYS A 22 18.31 -3.43 -11.98
C LYS A 22 17.39 -3.03 -10.82
N LEU A 23 17.93 -2.97 -9.59
CA LEU A 23 17.24 -2.44 -8.41
C LEU A 23 17.27 -0.90 -8.45
N GLU A 24 16.73 -0.33 -9.51
CA GLU A 24 16.24 1.05 -9.47
C GLU A 24 14.80 0.93 -9.01
N ALA A 25 14.59 0.87 -7.69
CA ALA A 25 13.25 1.10 -7.15
C ALA A 25 12.96 2.60 -7.33
N GLU A 26 12.50 2.98 -8.53
CA GLU A 26 11.91 4.30 -8.75
C GLU A 26 10.69 4.36 -7.83
N LEU A 27 10.81 5.12 -6.74
CA LEU A 27 9.69 5.37 -5.86
C LEU A 27 8.57 6.02 -6.68
N GLY A 28 7.36 5.46 -6.58
CA GLY A 28 6.18 6.08 -7.16
C GLY A 28 5.87 7.41 -6.46
N ARG A 29 4.88 8.14 -6.99
CA ARG A 29 4.42 9.42 -6.41
C ARG A 29 4.06 9.29 -4.92
N ILE A 30 3.53 8.14 -4.53
CA ILE A 30 3.26 7.78 -3.14
C ILE A 30 4.15 6.59 -2.80
N PRO A 31 5.13 6.74 -1.89
CA PRO A 31 5.95 5.64 -1.41
C PRO A 31 5.12 4.49 -0.82
N ILE A 32 5.34 3.29 -1.34
CA ILE A 32 4.83 2.02 -0.81
C ILE A 32 6.03 1.10 -0.60
N LEU A 33 6.34 0.80 0.66
CA LEU A 33 7.54 0.06 1.08
C LEU A 33 7.14 -1.13 1.96
N ASP A 34 8.09 -2.04 2.19
CA ASP A 34 8.00 -3.12 3.16
C ASP A 34 6.69 -3.93 3.13
N VAL A 35 6.22 -4.23 1.91
CA VAL A 35 5.02 -5.03 1.66
C VAL A 35 5.19 -6.44 2.23
N SER A 36 4.19 -6.89 2.96
CA SER A 36 4.14 -8.17 3.66
C SER A 36 2.76 -8.83 3.41
N PRO A 37 2.66 -10.16 3.30
CA PRO A 37 3.72 -11.15 3.54
C PRO A 37 4.68 -11.33 2.36
N VAL A 38 5.97 -11.50 2.68
CA VAL A 38 7.03 -11.82 1.72
C VAL A 38 7.88 -12.98 2.23
N VAL A 39 8.10 -14.01 1.40
CA VAL A 39 8.91 -15.18 1.77
C VAL A 39 10.18 -15.21 0.95
N GLY A 40 11.33 -15.25 1.64
CA GLY A 40 12.64 -15.30 0.98
C GLY A 40 12.88 -14.13 0.00
N CYS A 41 12.50 -12.91 0.38
CA CYS A 41 12.57 -11.71 -0.46
C CYS A 41 11.81 -11.83 -1.79
N GLY A 42 10.64 -12.48 -1.76
CA GLY A 42 9.78 -12.68 -2.93
C GLY A 42 10.18 -13.87 -3.79
N ARG A 43 11.23 -14.60 -3.41
CA ARG A 43 11.65 -15.82 -4.10
C ARG A 43 10.60 -16.93 -4.05
N TRP A 44 9.83 -16.97 -2.96
CA TRP A 44 8.80 -17.98 -2.76
C TRP A 44 7.45 -17.32 -2.48
N PRO A 45 6.35 -17.92 -2.95
CA PRO A 45 5.01 -17.42 -2.64
C PRO A 45 4.72 -17.58 -1.14
N ALA A 46 4.03 -16.60 -0.58
CA ALA A 46 3.35 -16.76 0.71
C ALA A 46 2.29 -17.87 0.59
N LYS A 47 1.94 -18.49 1.73
CA LYS A 47 1.01 -19.62 1.78
C LYS A 47 -0.22 -19.22 2.60
N ALA A 48 -1.37 -19.67 2.13
CA ALA A 48 -2.66 -19.56 2.79
C ALA A 48 -3.50 -20.78 2.41
N VAL A 49 -4.49 -21.12 3.22
CA VAL A 49 -5.54 -22.08 2.85
C VAL A 49 -6.81 -21.38 2.41
N VAL A 50 -7.66 -22.07 1.65
CA VAL A 50 -8.96 -21.52 1.22
C VAL A 50 -9.80 -21.17 2.45
N GLY A 51 -10.31 -19.95 2.49
CA GLY A 51 -11.09 -19.42 3.61
C GLY A 51 -10.26 -18.92 4.81
N GLU A 52 -8.93 -19.05 4.78
CA GLU A 52 -8.07 -18.42 5.79
C GLU A 52 -7.90 -16.93 5.49
N THR A 53 -8.10 -16.12 6.52
CA THR A 53 -7.83 -14.68 6.46
C THR A 53 -6.37 -14.42 6.76
N VAL A 54 -5.71 -13.72 5.84
CA VAL A 54 -4.30 -13.33 5.93
C VAL A 54 -4.21 -11.82 6.02
N GLU A 55 -3.34 -11.32 6.88
CA GLU A 55 -3.02 -9.89 6.93
C GLU A 55 -1.99 -9.54 5.86
N VAL A 56 -2.35 -8.58 5.01
CA VAL A 56 -1.42 -7.89 4.11
C VAL A 56 -1.13 -6.52 4.71
N SER A 57 0.15 -6.15 4.75
CA SER A 57 0.58 -4.87 5.30
C SER A 57 1.69 -4.23 4.48
N ALA A 58 1.81 -2.91 4.59
CA ALA A 58 2.83 -2.12 3.91
C ALA A 58 3.10 -0.82 4.66
N THR A 59 4.28 -0.25 4.45
CA THR A 59 4.62 1.10 4.89
C THR A 59 4.22 2.07 3.78
N VAL A 60 3.26 2.96 4.05
CA VAL A 60 2.70 3.90 3.06
C VAL A 60 2.64 5.29 3.68
N PHE A 61 3.30 6.24 3.03
CA PHE A 61 3.35 7.63 3.45
C PHE A 61 3.45 8.55 2.24
N ARG A 62 3.36 9.86 2.48
CA ARG A 62 3.53 10.89 1.45
C ARG A 62 4.09 12.17 2.08
N GLU A 63 4.59 13.07 1.25
CA GLU A 63 4.95 14.42 1.66
C GLU A 63 3.72 15.27 2.04
N GLY A 64 3.92 16.19 2.99
CA GLY A 64 2.87 17.10 3.47
C GLY A 64 1.97 16.50 4.55
N HIS A 65 0.84 17.15 4.80
CA HIS A 65 -0.15 16.77 5.84
C HIS A 65 -1.48 16.30 5.22
N GLU A 66 -1.50 16.02 3.93
CA GLU A 66 -2.70 15.56 3.25
C GLU A 66 -3.05 14.12 3.68
N ARG A 67 -4.35 13.82 3.74
CA ARG A 67 -4.81 12.46 4.04
C ARG A 67 -4.41 11.52 2.89
N LEU A 68 -4.18 10.28 3.26
CA LEU A 68 -3.75 9.18 2.38
C LEU A 68 -4.76 8.03 2.52
N GLY A 69 -5.00 7.32 1.43
CA GLY A 69 -5.67 6.03 1.43
C GLY A 69 -4.77 4.94 0.85
N ALA A 70 -4.99 3.70 1.30
CA ALA A 70 -4.36 2.52 0.76
C ALA A 70 -5.35 1.35 0.69
N ALA A 71 -5.14 0.44 -0.25
CA ALA A 71 -5.92 -0.79 -0.39
C ALA A 71 -5.05 -1.96 -0.85
N VAL A 72 -5.51 -3.17 -0.55
CA VAL A 72 -4.94 -4.41 -1.06
C VAL A 72 -5.85 -4.93 -2.17
N VAL A 73 -5.29 -5.12 -3.35
CA VAL A 73 -5.99 -5.74 -4.49
C VAL A 73 -5.49 -7.17 -4.61
N LEU A 74 -6.41 -8.12 -4.42
CA LEU A 74 -6.16 -9.53 -4.74
C LEU A 74 -6.42 -9.79 -6.22
N ARG A 75 -5.60 -10.65 -6.81
CA ARG A 75 -5.82 -11.22 -8.13
C ARG A 75 -5.97 -12.73 -8.02
N THR A 76 -7.09 -13.23 -8.56
CA THR A 76 -7.47 -14.64 -8.53
C THR A 76 -6.52 -15.49 -9.39
N PRO A 77 -6.51 -16.84 -9.22
CA PRO A 77 -5.78 -17.76 -10.09
C PRO A 77 -6.13 -17.63 -11.57
N ASP A 78 -7.38 -17.30 -11.90
CA ASP A 78 -7.84 -17.05 -13.27
C ASP A 78 -7.44 -15.67 -13.80
N GLY A 79 -6.87 -14.83 -12.93
CA GLY A 79 -6.31 -13.53 -13.27
C GLY A 79 -7.26 -12.35 -13.16
N GLU A 80 -8.44 -12.55 -12.56
CA GLU A 80 -9.39 -11.48 -12.22
C GLU A 80 -8.88 -10.66 -11.03
N GLU A 81 -9.02 -9.34 -11.08
CA GLU A 81 -8.72 -8.46 -9.95
C GLU A 81 -9.99 -8.22 -9.13
N LEU A 82 -9.93 -8.57 -7.85
CA LEU A 82 -11.02 -8.32 -6.92
C LEU A 82 -11.06 -6.85 -6.51
N PRO A 83 -12.21 -6.33 -6.04
CA PRO A 83 -12.28 -5.01 -5.43
C PRO A 83 -11.23 -4.84 -4.33
N GLY A 84 -10.59 -3.67 -4.29
CA GLY A 84 -9.55 -3.39 -3.29
C GLY A 84 -10.11 -3.34 -1.88
N GLU A 85 -9.52 -4.11 -0.98
CA GLU A 85 -9.84 -4.07 0.45
C GLU A 85 -9.11 -2.88 1.09
N ARG A 86 -9.85 -1.97 1.72
CA ARG A 86 -9.28 -0.74 2.31
C ARG A 86 -8.37 -1.10 3.47
N MET A 87 -7.16 -0.54 3.46
CA MET A 87 -6.23 -0.66 4.56
C MET A 87 -6.50 0.39 5.63
N ALA A 88 -6.19 0.05 6.87
CA ALA A 88 -6.17 0.96 8.01
C ALA A 88 -4.74 1.11 8.54
N GLU A 89 -4.44 2.27 9.12
CA GLU A 89 -3.20 2.46 9.85
C GLU A 89 -3.19 1.57 11.10
N VAL A 90 -2.14 0.76 11.26
CA VAL A 90 -1.97 -0.20 12.37
C VAL A 90 -1.73 0.53 13.69
N GLY A 91 -1.12 1.71 13.64
CA GLY A 91 -0.90 2.56 14.80
C GLY A 91 -0.43 3.95 14.37
N ALA A 92 -0.91 4.97 15.07
CA ALA A 92 -0.67 6.36 14.72
C ALA A 92 0.82 6.71 14.63
N GLY A 93 1.24 7.23 13.47
CA GLY A 93 2.60 7.70 13.21
C GLY A 93 3.60 6.61 12.87
N LEU A 94 3.14 5.37 12.68
CA LEU A 94 4.00 4.27 12.21
C LEU A 94 4.09 4.21 10.69
N ASP A 95 3.22 4.95 9.99
CA ASP A 95 3.02 4.86 8.53
C ASP A 95 2.77 3.41 8.05
N ARG A 96 2.39 2.53 8.97
CA ARG A 96 2.15 1.11 8.73
C ARG A 96 0.67 0.90 8.52
N TRP A 97 0.33 0.35 7.38
CA TRP A 97 -1.04 0.06 6.98
C TRP A 97 -1.25 -1.45 6.90
N SER A 98 -2.45 -1.93 7.23
CA SER A 98 -2.83 -3.32 6.99
C SER A 98 -4.29 -3.48 6.57
N ALA A 99 -4.56 -4.56 5.84
CA ALA A 99 -5.89 -5.06 5.54
C ALA A 99 -5.90 -6.60 5.63
N LEU A 100 -7.08 -7.15 5.89
CA LEU A 100 -7.31 -8.58 5.95
C LEU A 100 -7.91 -9.07 4.64
N VAL A 101 -7.31 -10.09 4.03
CA VAL A 101 -7.77 -10.65 2.77
C VAL A 101 -7.93 -12.16 2.87
N THR A 102 -8.89 -12.72 2.15
CA THR A 102 -9.24 -14.15 2.25
C THR A 102 -9.30 -14.78 0.85
N PRO A 103 -8.35 -15.65 0.48
CA PRO A 103 -8.43 -16.45 -0.74
C PRO A 103 -9.63 -17.41 -0.68
N THR A 104 -10.45 -17.42 -1.72
CA THR A 104 -11.72 -18.16 -1.76
C THR A 104 -11.66 -19.47 -2.54
N GLU A 105 -10.58 -19.72 -3.27
CA GLU A 105 -10.38 -20.91 -4.09
C GLU A 105 -8.91 -21.33 -4.17
N LEU A 106 -8.68 -22.57 -4.57
CA LEU A 106 -7.34 -23.14 -4.71
C LEU A 106 -6.65 -22.58 -5.96
N GLY A 107 -5.38 -22.23 -5.82
CA GLY A 107 -4.56 -21.84 -6.96
C GLY A 107 -3.49 -20.81 -6.59
N SER A 108 -2.86 -20.24 -7.62
CA SER A 108 -1.86 -19.19 -7.46
C SER A 108 -2.51 -17.82 -7.44
N TRP A 109 -2.64 -17.26 -6.24
CA TRP A 109 -3.07 -15.88 -6.06
C TRP A 109 -1.87 -14.93 -6.14
N SER A 110 -2.15 -13.68 -6.52
CA SER A 110 -1.22 -12.58 -6.32
C SER A 110 -1.92 -11.41 -5.67
N PHE A 111 -1.18 -10.51 -5.06
CA PHE A 111 -1.73 -9.30 -4.46
C PHE A 111 -0.81 -8.12 -4.74
N ARG A 112 -1.37 -6.92 -4.70
CA ARG A 112 -0.63 -5.67 -4.68
C ARG A 112 -1.24 -4.71 -3.68
N VAL A 113 -0.42 -3.75 -3.25
CA VAL A 113 -0.88 -2.61 -2.47
C VAL A 113 -0.98 -1.42 -3.40
N GLU A 114 -2.11 -0.72 -3.34
CA GLU A 114 -2.33 0.55 -4.02
C GLU A 114 -2.44 1.65 -2.97
N ALA A 115 -1.96 2.85 -3.30
CA ALA A 115 -2.04 4.02 -2.45
C ALA A 115 -2.36 5.27 -3.25
N TRP A 116 -3.13 6.18 -2.65
CA TRP A 116 -3.59 7.41 -3.27
C TRP A 116 -3.69 8.54 -2.24
N GLY A 117 -3.56 9.78 -2.69
CA GLY A 117 -3.96 10.93 -1.88
C GLY A 117 -5.47 10.94 -1.74
N ASP A 118 -5.99 11.12 -0.52
CA ASP A 118 -7.42 11.09 -0.24
C ASP A 118 -7.95 12.52 0.01
N PRO A 119 -8.24 13.30 -1.07
CA PRO A 119 -8.70 14.68 -0.93
C PRO A 119 -10.09 14.77 -0.30
N ILE A 120 -10.93 13.74 -0.46
CA ILE A 120 -12.26 13.70 0.15
C ILE A 120 -12.12 13.53 1.67
N ALA A 121 -11.29 12.59 2.14
CA ALA A 121 -11.03 12.43 3.57
C ALA A 121 -10.35 13.67 4.17
N HIS A 122 -9.45 14.31 3.42
CA HIS A 122 -8.81 15.57 3.85
C HIS A 122 -9.84 16.69 4.00
N TRP A 123 -10.63 16.95 2.96
CA TRP A 123 -11.71 17.95 3.01
C TRP A 123 -12.71 17.65 4.13
N TRP A 124 -13.13 16.40 4.28
CA TRP A 124 -14.09 15.99 5.31
C TRP A 124 -13.57 16.27 6.73
N HIS A 125 -12.27 16.05 6.97
CA HIS A 125 -11.64 16.39 8.24
C HIS A 125 -11.70 17.90 8.52
N ASP A 126 -11.31 18.71 7.54
CA ASP A 126 -11.30 20.17 7.65
C ASP A 126 -12.70 20.76 7.83
N ALA A 127 -13.68 20.27 7.04
CA ALA A 127 -15.05 20.72 7.08
C ALA A 127 -15.71 20.45 8.44
N GLN A 128 -15.45 19.29 9.06
CA GLN A 128 -15.94 18.96 10.40
C GLN A 128 -15.41 19.88 11.50
N ILE A 129 -14.25 20.52 11.29
CA ILE A 129 -13.66 21.47 12.24
C ILE A 129 -14.16 22.89 11.97
N LYS A 130 -14.16 23.31 10.70
CA LYS A 130 -14.42 24.69 10.26
C LYS A 130 -15.90 25.04 10.23
N VAL A 131 -16.74 24.18 9.64
CA VAL A 131 -18.17 24.48 9.43
C VAL A 131 -18.94 24.71 10.74
N PRO A 132 -18.80 23.88 11.79
CA PRO A 132 -19.51 24.09 13.05
C PRO A 132 -19.14 25.40 13.77
N ARG A 133 -17.99 25.99 13.42
CA ARG A 133 -17.51 27.26 13.98
C ARG A 133 -17.91 28.46 13.13
N GLY A 134 -18.63 28.25 12.03
CA GLY A 134 -18.97 29.30 11.08
C GLY A 134 -17.77 29.83 10.29
N GLN A 135 -16.65 29.11 10.27
CA GLN A 135 -15.43 29.51 9.56
C GLN A 135 -15.48 28.99 8.13
N ASP A 136 -15.30 29.88 7.14
CA ASP A 136 -15.15 29.56 5.71
C ASP A 136 -16.23 28.62 5.15
N VAL A 137 -17.46 28.68 5.66
CA VAL A 137 -18.53 27.71 5.37
C VAL A 137 -18.81 27.59 3.87
N GLU A 138 -19.02 28.71 3.19
CA GLU A 138 -19.32 28.70 1.75
C GLU A 138 -18.15 28.12 0.93
N LEU A 139 -16.91 28.43 1.32
CA LEU A 139 -15.72 27.88 0.68
C LEU A 139 -15.66 26.36 0.88
N MET A 140 -15.88 25.87 2.10
CA MET A 140 -15.87 24.43 2.38
C MET A 140 -16.94 23.67 1.60
N LEU A 141 -18.15 24.21 1.49
CA LEU A 141 -19.20 23.56 0.70
C LEU A 141 -18.89 23.59 -0.80
N THR A 142 -18.30 24.68 -1.31
CA THR A 142 -17.90 24.81 -2.71
C THR A 142 -16.80 23.83 -3.08
N GLU A 143 -15.77 23.72 -2.24
CA GLU A 143 -14.69 22.74 -2.41
C GLU A 143 -15.22 21.31 -2.36
N GLY A 144 -16.13 21.01 -1.43
CA GLY A 144 -16.79 19.70 -1.35
C GLY A 144 -17.54 19.36 -2.64
N ALA A 145 -18.37 20.28 -3.13
CA ALA A 145 -19.09 20.09 -4.39
C ALA A 145 -18.14 19.82 -5.58
N ALA A 146 -17.01 20.54 -5.64
CA ALA A 146 -16.00 20.34 -6.67
C ALA A 146 -15.25 18.98 -6.54
N LEU A 147 -15.16 18.42 -5.34
CA LEU A 147 -14.58 17.09 -5.12
C LEU A 147 -15.52 15.96 -5.53
N PHE A 148 -16.81 16.06 -5.19
CA PHE A 148 -17.81 15.01 -5.47
C PHE A 148 -18.32 14.98 -6.92
N THR A 149 -17.90 15.92 -7.75
CA THR A 149 -18.29 16.01 -9.18
C THR A 149 -17.20 15.48 -10.13
N ARG A 150 -16.10 14.96 -9.60
CA ARG A 150 -14.97 14.40 -10.37
C ARG A 150 -15.24 12.98 -10.87
#